data_AF-A0A3S5YIM0-F1
#
_entry.id   AF-A0A3S5YIM0-F1
#
_cell.length_a   1.000
_cell.length_b   1.000
_cell.length_c   1.000
_cell.angle_alpha   90.00
_cell.angle_beta   90.00
_cell.angle_gamma   90.00
#
_symmetry.space_group_name_H-M   'P 1'
#
loop_
_entity.id
_entity.type
_entity.pdbx_description
1 polymer ?
#
loop_
_entity_poly.entity_id
_entity_poly.type
_entity_poly.pdbx_seq_one_letter_code
_entity_poly.pdbx_strand_id
1 'polypeptide(L)'
;MKKTLMLLAMVAALVILPFFINHGGEYGGSDGEAESQIQAIAPHYKPWFQPLYEPASGEIESLLFTLQGSFGAAVIFYILGYCKGKQRRDDRV
;
A
#
# COMPACT_ATOMS: atom_id res chain seq x y z
N MET A 1 6.47 -25.38 -10.39
CA MET A 1 6.65 -25.42 -8.92
C MET A 1 7.93 -24.71 -8.47
N LYS A 2 9.13 -25.14 -8.91
CA LYS A 2 10.41 -24.47 -8.54
C LYS A 2 10.41 -22.96 -8.84
N LYS A 3 9.95 -22.55 -10.04
CA LYS A 3 9.83 -21.13 -10.43
C LYS A 3 8.87 -20.33 -9.53
N THR A 4 7.71 -20.90 -9.20
CA THR A 4 6.72 -20.26 -8.31
C THR A 4 7.27 -20.04 -6.91
N LEU A 5 7.96 -21.04 -6.36
CA LEU A 5 8.58 -20.93 -5.04
C LEU A 5 9.68 -19.88 -5.03
N MET A 6 10.48 -19.80 -6.10
CA MET A 6 11.50 -18.76 -6.28
C MET A 6 10.89 -17.35 -6.34
N LEU A 7 9.81 -17.16 -7.09
CA LEU A 7 9.12 -15.87 -7.16
C LEU A 7 8.52 -15.46 -5.80
N LEU A 8 7.91 -16.40 -5.07
CA LEU A 8 7.41 -16.14 -3.71
C LEU A 8 8.54 -15.77 -2.74
N ALA A 9 9.69 -16.46 -2.83
CA ALA A 9 10.86 -16.13 -2.03
C ALA A 9 11.40 -14.73 -2.35
N MET A 10 11.42 -14.32 -3.62
CA MET A 10 11.81 -12.95 -4.01
C MET A 10 10.83 -11.90 -3.48
N VAL A 11 9.52 -12.15 -3.54
CA VAL A 11 8.52 -11.23 -2.98
C VAL A 11 8.69 -11.12 -1.46
N ALA A 12 8.87 -12.25 -0.76
CA ALA A 12 9.13 -12.25 0.67
C ALA A 12 10.41 -11.48 1.02
N ALA A 13 11.48 -11.67 0.24
CA ALA A 13 12.72 -10.92 0.39
C ALA A 13 12.51 -9.42 0.19
N LEU A 14 11.74 -8.98 -0.82
CA LEU A 14 11.44 -7.56 -1.04
C LEU A 14 10.68 -6.92 0.12
N VAL A 15 9.82 -7.67 0.80
CA VAL A 15 9.06 -7.19 1.96
C VAL A 15 9.92 -7.17 3.23
N ILE A 16 10.76 -8.20 3.44
CA ILE A 16 11.51 -8.39 4.69
C ILE A 16 12.83 -7.61 4.70
N LEU A 17 13.53 -7.54 3.56
CA LEU A 17 14.86 -6.95 3.48
C LEU A 17 14.94 -5.49 3.95
N PRO A 18 13.96 -4.60 3.65
CA PRO A 18 13.96 -3.24 4.16
C PRO A 18 14.07 -3.19 5.69
N PHE A 19 13.41 -4.07 6.44
CA PHE A 19 13.49 -4.05 7.92
C PHE A 19 14.91 -4.22 8.49
N PHE A 20 15.86 -4.74 7.70
CA PHE A 20 17.25 -4.93 8.11
C PHE A 20 18.22 -3.90 7.53
N ILE A 21 17.76 -3.06 6.59
CA ILE A 21 18.56 -1.98 6.01
C ILE A 21 18.15 -0.69 6.71
N ASN A 22 19.11 0.10 7.21
CA ASN A 22 18.77 1.39 7.77
C ASN A 22 18.64 2.42 6.64
N HIS A 23 17.41 2.89 6.39
CA HIS A 23 17.09 3.89 5.36
C HIS A 23 17.02 5.33 5.90
N GLY A 24 17.23 5.52 7.20
CA GLY A 24 17.23 6.85 7.82
C GLY A 24 15.88 7.59 7.83
N GLY A 25 14.75 6.88 7.64
CA GLY A 25 13.41 7.47 7.63
C GLY A 25 12.37 6.58 8.31
N GLU A 26 11.30 7.20 8.82
CA GLU A 26 10.14 6.50 9.38
C GLU A 26 9.24 6.00 8.25
N TYR A 27 8.54 4.88 8.48
CA TYR A 27 7.52 4.36 7.56
C TYR A 27 6.21 5.14 7.70
N GLY A 28 6.28 6.46 7.52
CA GLY A 28 5.16 7.39 7.59
C GLY A 28 4.50 7.63 6.21
N GLY A 29 3.37 8.32 6.23
CA GLY A 29 2.72 8.81 5.01
C GLY A 29 3.59 9.85 4.30
N SER A 30 3.47 9.94 2.97
CA SER A 30 4.20 10.94 2.17
C SER A 30 3.81 12.38 2.48
N ASP A 31 2.60 12.58 3.01
CA ASP A 31 1.98 13.89 3.10
C ASP A 31 2.67 14.78 4.16
N GLY A 32 3.15 14.20 5.26
CA GLY A 32 3.93 14.93 6.27
C GLY A 32 5.28 15.42 5.75
N GLU A 33 5.97 14.61 4.93
CA GLU A 33 7.20 15.01 4.25
C GLU A 33 6.95 16.09 3.19
N ALA A 34 5.81 16.02 2.49
CA ALA A 34 5.44 17.07 1.55
C ALA A 34 5.19 18.40 2.27
N GLU A 35 4.49 18.38 3.41
CA GLU A 35 4.23 19.59 4.19
C GLU A 35 5.53 20.24 4.70
N SER A 36 6.47 19.43 5.20
CA SER A 36 7.76 19.92 5.70
C SER A 36 8.54 20.66 4.61
N GLN A 37 8.55 20.11 3.39
CA GLN A 37 9.22 20.71 2.23
C GLN A 37 8.52 21.98 1.75
N ILE A 38 7.18 22.02 1.77
CA ILE A 38 6.41 23.22 1.42
C ILE A 38 6.74 24.36 2.38
N GLN A 39 6.78 24.08 3.69
CA GLN A 39 7.12 25.09 4.70
C GLN A 39 8.57 25.59 4.55
N ALA A 40 9.50 24.73 4.13
CA ALA A 40 10.89 25.11 3.86
C ALA A 40 11.04 26.03 2.63
N ILE A 41 10.29 25.77 1.56
CA ILE A 41 10.37 26.53 0.30
C ILE A 41 9.54 27.82 0.38
N ALA A 42 8.38 27.78 1.03
CA ALA A 42 7.43 28.87 1.10
C ALA A 42 6.90 29.05 2.55
N PRO A 43 7.65 29.74 3.43
CA PRO A 43 7.30 29.88 4.84
C PRO A 43 5.98 30.61 5.11
N HIS A 44 5.50 31.38 4.12
CA HIS A 44 4.26 32.15 4.20
C HIS A 44 3.07 31.43 3.56
N TYR A 45 3.27 30.20 3.06
CA TYR A 45 2.20 29.43 2.45
C TYR A 45 1.15 29.03 3.48
N LYS A 46 -0.13 29.19 3.11
CA LYS A 46 -1.26 28.73 3.91
C LYS A 46 -1.98 27.61 3.16
N PRO A 47 -2.32 26.49 3.83
CA PRO A 47 -3.13 25.44 3.23
C PRO A 47 -4.44 26.02 2.66
N TRP A 48 -4.69 25.77 1.37
CA TRP A 48 -5.94 26.18 0.70
C TRP A 48 -7.08 25.18 0.90
N PHE A 49 -6.79 24.02 1.49
CA PHE A 49 -7.73 22.96 1.80
C PHE A 49 -7.45 22.41 3.19
N GLN A 50 -8.50 21.97 3.87
CA GLN A 50 -8.45 21.34 5.18
C GLN A 50 -9.19 20.00 5.07
N PRO A 51 -8.68 18.90 5.64
CA PRO A 51 -9.38 17.62 5.63
C PRO A 51 -10.78 17.78 6.23
N LEU A 52 -11.80 17.21 5.57
CA LEU A 52 -13.16 17.16 6.11
C LEU A 52 -13.27 16.24 7.34
N TYR A 53 -12.31 15.32 7.46
CA TYR A 53 -12.19 14.37 8.55
C TYR A 53 -10.71 14.13 8.83
N GLU A 54 -10.34 14.20 10.10
CA GLU A 54 -9.00 13.87 10.58
C GLU A 54 -9.13 12.73 11.60
N PRO A 55 -8.42 11.61 11.42
CA PRO A 55 -8.45 10.49 12.36
C PRO A 55 -8.02 10.94 13.76
N ALA A 56 -8.65 10.35 14.79
CA ALA A 56 -8.33 10.69 16.18
C ALA A 56 -6.90 10.30 16.60
N SER A 57 -6.24 9.42 15.84
CA SER A 57 -4.82 9.07 15.98
C SER A 57 -4.23 8.55 14.68
N GLY A 58 -2.91 8.64 14.53
CA GLY A 58 -2.18 8.07 13.37
C GLY A 58 -2.26 6.53 13.30
N GLU A 59 -2.55 5.86 14.42
CA GLU A 59 -2.82 4.41 14.42
C GLU A 59 -4.14 4.09 13.71
N ILE A 60 -5.18 4.91 13.94
CA ILE A 60 -6.47 4.76 13.25
C ILE A 60 -6.31 5.05 11.75
N GLU A 61 -5.53 6.07 11.40
CA GLU A 61 -5.18 6.36 10.00
C GLU A 61 -4.51 5.15 9.32
N SER A 62 -3.47 4.60 9.95
CA SER A 62 -2.73 3.44 9.45
C SER A 62 -3.63 2.21 9.32
N LEU A 63 -4.55 2.00 10.26
CA LEU A 63 -5.52 0.92 10.24
C LEU A 63 -6.49 1.06 9.05
N LEU A 64 -7.04 2.27 8.86
CA LEU A 64 -7.95 2.55 7.74
C LEU A 64 -7.24 2.38 6.40
N PHE A 65 -5.99 2.83 6.28
CA PHE A 65 -5.17 2.63 5.09
C PHE A 65 -4.90 1.14 4.81
N THR A 66 -4.54 0.38 5.84
CA THR A 66 -4.33 -1.07 5.75
C THR A 66 -5.60 -1.81 5.35
N LEU A 67 -6.76 -1.39 5.89
CA LEU A 67 -8.06 -1.96 5.55
C LEU A 67 -8.40 -1.70 4.08
N GLN A 68 -8.21 -0.48 3.59
CA GLN A 68 -8.42 -0.12 2.18
C GLN A 68 -7.53 -0.97 1.26
N GLY A 69 -6.24 -1.11 1.58
CA GLY A 69 -5.31 -1.95 0.82
C GLY A 69 -5.72 -3.42 0.82
N SER A 70 -6.12 -3.95 1.98
CA SER A 70 -6.58 -5.34 2.13
C SER A 70 -7.85 -5.61 1.32
N PHE A 71 -8.80 -4.68 1.32
CA PHE A 71 -10.01 -4.78 0.52
C PHE A 71 -9.71 -4.73 -0.98
N GLY A 72 -8.84 -3.82 -1.42
CA GLY A 72 -8.39 -3.75 -2.81
C GLY A 72 -7.73 -5.05 -3.27
N ALA A 73 -6.86 -5.65 -2.44
CA ALA A 73 -6.26 -6.94 -2.71
C ALA A 73 -7.32 -8.05 -2.84
N ALA A 74 -8.29 -8.11 -1.92
CA ALA A 74 -9.37 -9.10 -1.95
C ALA A 74 -10.16 -9.04 -3.27
N VAL A 75 -10.51 -7.83 -3.73
CA VAL A 75 -11.20 -7.62 -5.02
C VAL A 75 -10.36 -8.11 -6.19
N ILE A 76 -9.07 -7.75 -6.26
CA ILE A 76 -8.17 -8.18 -7.34
C ILE A 76 -8.07 -9.72 -7.38
N PHE A 77 -7.83 -10.36 -6.24
CA PHE A 77 -7.70 -11.82 -6.17
C PHE A 77 -9.01 -12.55 -6.46
N TYR A 78 -10.16 -11.97 -6.08
CA TYR A 78 -11.47 -12.49 -6.47
C TYR A 78 -11.65 -12.50 -7.98
N ILE A 79 -11.35 -11.39 -8.66
CA ILE A 79 -11.46 -11.28 -10.13
C ILE A 79 -10.53 -12.28 -10.82
N LEU A 80 -9.26 -12.36 -10.40
CA LEU A 80 -8.31 -13.33 -10.94
C LEU A 80 -8.79 -14.77 -10.75
N GLY A 81 -9.35 -15.08 -9.59
CA GLY A 81 -9.95 -16.38 -9.29
C GLY A 81 -11.16 -16.69 -10.18
N TYR A 82 -12.06 -15.72 -10.34
CA TYR A 82 -13.25 -15.84 -11.18
C TYR A 82 -12.90 -16.07 -12.66
N CYS A 83 -12.00 -15.25 -13.22
CA CYS A 83 -11.53 -15.41 -14.60
C CYS A 83 -10.93 -16.79 -14.85
N LYS A 84 -10.09 -17.28 -13.91
CA LYS A 84 -9.49 -18.62 -14.00
C LYS A 84 -10.52 -19.73 -13.88
N GLY A 85 -11.55 -19.55 -13.05
CA GLY A 85 -12.67 -20.48 -12.94
C GLY A 85 -13.53 -20.55 -14.20
N LYS A 86 -13.81 -19.39 -14.83
CA LYS A 86 -14.55 -19.29 -16.08
C LYS A 86 -13.83 -20.00 -17.23
N GLN A 87 -12.53 -19.75 -17.40
CA GLN A 87 -11.73 -20.39 -18.44
C GLN A 87 -11.76 -21.93 -18.31
N ARG A 88 -11.63 -22.46 -17.09
CA ARG A 88 -11.74 -23.91 -16.82
C ARG A 88 -13.10 -24.51 -17.12
N ARG A 89 -14.17 -23.69 -17.13
CA ARG A 89 -15.53 -24.14 -17.47
C ARG A 89 -15.70 -24.18 -18.98
N ASP A 90 -15.19 -23.19 -19.69
CA ASP A 90 -15.20 -23.15 -21.16
C ASP A 90 -14.32 -24.25 -21.76
N ASP A 91 -13.19 -24.62 -21.13
CA ASP A 91 -12.33 -25.75 -21.53
C ASP A 91 -13.00 -27.14 -21.35
N ARG A 92 -14.10 -27.24 -20.59
CA ARG A 92 -14.82 -28.49 -20.28
C ARG A 92 -16.10 -28.70 -21.10
N VAL A 93 -16.49 -27.72 -21.90
CA VAL A 93 -17.65 -27.77 -22.81
C VAL A 93 -17.13 -28.00 -24.22
#